data_AF-A0A6G8QG43-F1
#
_entry.id   AF-A0A6G8QG43-F1
#
_cell.length_a   1.000
_cell.length_b   1.000
_cell.length_c   1.000
_cell.angle_alpha   90.00
_cell.angle_beta   90.00
_cell.angle_gamma   90.00
#
_symmetry.space_group_name_H-M   'P 1'
#
loop_
_entity.id
_entity.type
_entity.pdbx_description
1 polymer ?
#
loop_
_entity_poly.entity_id
_entity_poly.type
_entity_poly.pdbx_seq_one_letter_code
_entity_poly.pdbx_strand_id
1 'polypeptide(L)'
;MRIFEPDEEGELLGDRVVVVCSEIEGNPGAGVTEAAESIRGAVVEAFRLVDPVWIEHHPPAATDGRTETWELVVFPTTGRPSWKALDRGAVETLVGRRL
;
A
#
# COMPACT_ATOMS: atom_id res chain seq x y z
N MET A 1 8.67 -3.35 0.99
CA MET A 1 7.43 -3.41 1.80
C MET A 1 7.64 -2.66 3.10
N ARG A 2 6.66 -1.85 3.54
CA ARG A 2 6.64 -1.22 4.86
C ARG A 2 5.29 -1.52 5.53
N ILE A 3 5.30 -1.91 6.79
CA ILE A 3 4.10 -2.23 7.58
C ILE A 3 4.05 -1.27 8.76
N PHE A 4 2.90 -0.63 8.97
CA PHE A 4 2.67 0.37 10.00
C PHE A 4 1.51 -0.12 10.87
N GLU A 5 1.77 -0.29 12.17
CA GLU A 5 0.74 -0.58 13.15
C GLU A 5 -0.08 0.69 13.42
N PRO A 6 -1.37 0.57 13.77
CA PRO A 6 -2.16 1.71 14.18
C PRO A 6 -1.52 2.38 15.41
N ASP A 7 -1.35 3.70 15.35
CA ASP A 7 -0.97 4.48 16.54
C ASP A 7 -2.17 4.53 17.51
N GLU A 8 -1.94 4.57 18.82
CA GLU A 8 -3.01 4.67 19.85
C GLU A 8 -3.92 5.90 19.66
N GLU A 9 -3.48 6.91 18.89
CA GLU A 9 -4.20 8.16 18.59
C GLU A 9 -4.89 8.17 17.20
N GLY A 10 -4.82 7.07 16.44
CA GLY A 10 -5.28 6.96 15.05
C GLY A 10 -6.80 6.80 14.87
N GLU A 11 -7.60 7.79 15.27
CA GLU A 11 -9.08 7.73 15.21
C GLU A 11 -9.68 7.56 13.79
N LEU A 12 -8.91 7.74 12.70
CA LEU A 12 -9.44 7.81 11.32
C LEU A 12 -9.52 6.47 10.57
N LEU A 13 -8.78 5.43 10.99
CA LEU A 13 -8.75 4.12 10.32
C LEU A 13 -9.17 2.94 11.21
N GLY A 14 -9.37 3.16 12.51
CA GLY A 14 -9.44 2.09 13.51
C GLY A 14 -8.10 1.36 13.64
N ASP A 15 -8.06 0.26 14.42
CA ASP A 15 -6.87 -0.55 14.70
C ASP A 15 -6.31 -1.34 13.47
N ARG A 16 -6.41 -0.78 12.26
CA ARG A 16 -6.00 -1.44 11.02
C ARG A 16 -4.54 -1.16 10.71
N VAL A 17 -3.81 -2.23 10.43
CA VAL A 17 -2.44 -2.17 9.92
C VAL A 17 -2.43 -1.58 8.49
N VAL A 18 -1.54 -0.62 8.24
CA VAL A 18 -1.29 -0.07 6.91
C VAL A 18 -0.07 -0.72 6.30
N VAL A 19 -0.20 -1.21 5.07
CA VAL A 19 0.87 -1.82 4.30
C VAL A 19 1.14 -0.97 3.07
N VAL A 20 2.38 -0.47 2.96
CA VAL A 20 2.86 0.25 1.79
C VAL A 20 3.78 -0.66 0.98
N CYS A 21 3.31 -1.08 -0.18
CA CYS A 21 4.06 -1.86 -1.14
C CYS A 21 4.65 -0.95 -2.22
N SER A 22 5.95 -0.69 -2.13
CA SER A 22 6.65 0.11 -3.13
C SER A 22 7.08 -0.74 -4.33
N GLU A 23 6.89 -0.23 -5.53
CA GLU A 23 7.58 -0.73 -6.73
C GLU A 23 9.09 -0.55 -6.57
N ILE A 24 9.85 -1.50 -7.12
CA ILE A 24 11.32 -1.47 -7.12
C ILE A 24 11.85 -0.98 -8.48
N GLU A 25 12.92 -0.20 -8.44
CA GLU A 25 13.58 0.32 -9.65
C GLU A 25 14.05 -0.83 -10.55
N GLY A 26 13.73 -0.72 -11.85
CA GLY A 26 14.16 -1.69 -12.85
C GLY A 26 13.59 -3.10 -12.67
N ASN A 27 12.43 -3.24 -12.00
CA ASN A 27 11.78 -4.53 -11.77
C ASN A 27 11.63 -5.33 -13.09
N PRO A 28 12.31 -6.48 -13.26
CA PRO A 28 12.19 -7.30 -14.47
C PRO A 28 10.96 -8.21 -14.44
N GLY A 29 10.27 -8.29 -13.29
CA GLY A 29 9.08 -9.10 -13.09
C GLY A 29 7.77 -8.31 -13.19
N ALA A 30 6.69 -8.91 -12.70
CA ALA A 30 5.39 -8.25 -12.60
C ALA A 30 5.50 -7.03 -11.67
N GLY A 31 4.94 -5.92 -12.12
CA GLY A 31 4.88 -4.70 -11.32
C GLY A 31 3.95 -4.84 -10.12
N VAL A 32 4.05 -3.92 -9.17
CA VAL A 32 3.30 -3.98 -7.90
C VAL A 32 1.78 -4.04 -8.11
N THR A 33 1.26 -3.33 -9.11
CA THR A 33 -0.17 -3.37 -9.48
C THR A 33 -0.61 -4.72 -10.02
N GLU A 34 0.19 -5.34 -10.88
CA GLU A 34 -0.12 -6.65 -11.45
C GLU A 34 -0.02 -7.76 -10.40
N ALA A 35 0.99 -7.66 -9.53
CA ALA A 35 1.26 -8.65 -8.49
C ALA A 35 0.49 -8.40 -7.17
N ALA A 36 -0.36 -7.37 -7.11
CA ALA A 36 -0.94 -6.85 -5.86
C ALA A 36 -1.66 -7.92 -5.03
N GLU A 37 -2.49 -8.76 -5.64
CA GLU A 37 -3.21 -9.83 -4.95
C GLU A 37 -2.27 -10.89 -4.37
N SER A 38 -1.28 -11.32 -5.16
CA SER A 38 -0.29 -12.32 -4.76
C SER A 38 0.60 -11.81 -3.61
N ILE A 39 1.11 -10.58 -3.73
CA ILE A 39 1.95 -9.98 -2.70
C ILE A 39 1.12 -9.76 -1.42
N ARG A 40 -0.11 -9.25 -1.54
CA ARG A 40 -1.01 -9.07 -0.39
C ARG A 40 -1.30 -10.38 0.32
N GLY A 41 -1.63 -11.44 -0.43
CA GLY A 41 -1.88 -12.76 0.14
C GLY A 41 -0.68 -13.25 0.96
N ALA A 42 0.52 -13.18 0.37
CA ALA A 42 1.75 -13.59 1.05
C ALA A 42 2.04 -12.77 2.32
N VAL A 43 1.81 -11.46 2.29
CA VAL A 43 2.04 -10.57 3.45
C VAL A 43 1.01 -10.81 4.55
N VAL A 44 -0.27 -10.94 4.19
CA VAL A 44 -1.34 -11.28 5.14
C VAL A 44 -1.03 -12.60 5.84
N GLU A 45 -0.61 -13.62 5.09
CA GLU A 45 -0.25 -14.92 5.65
C GLU A 45 0.98 -14.84 6.56
N ALA A 46 2.07 -14.24 6.07
CA ALA A 46 3.35 -14.19 6.78
C ALA A 46 3.28 -13.38 8.08
N PHE A 47 2.52 -12.28 8.08
CA PHE A 47 2.41 -11.36 9.22
C PHE A 47 1.10 -11.51 10.01
N ARG A 48 0.25 -12.48 9.65
CA ARG A 48 -1.05 -12.73 10.30
C ARG A 48 -1.96 -11.50 10.37
N LEU A 49 -1.93 -10.66 9.33
CA LEU A 49 -2.68 -9.39 9.30
C LEU A 49 -4.17 -9.65 9.08
N VAL A 50 -5.02 -8.95 9.82
CA VAL A 50 -6.47 -8.95 9.60
C VAL A 50 -6.84 -7.71 8.82
N ASP A 51 -7.30 -7.91 7.58
CA ASP A 51 -7.80 -6.85 6.68
C ASP A 51 -6.93 -5.57 6.65
N PRO A 52 -5.64 -5.65 6.22
CA PRO A 52 -4.78 -4.48 6.19
C PRO A 52 -5.24 -3.46 5.13
N VAL A 53 -5.00 -2.18 5.40
CA VAL A 53 -5.07 -1.12 4.38
C VAL A 53 -3.87 -1.30 3.45
N TRP A 54 -4.13 -1.44 2.15
CA TRP A 54 -3.07 -1.69 1.17
C TRP A 54 -2.85 -0.46 0.29
N ILE A 55 -1.62 0.04 0.28
CA ILE A 55 -1.19 1.18 -0.52
C ILE A 55 -0.08 0.72 -1.46
N GLU A 56 -0.30 0.92 -2.75
CA GLU A 56 0.76 0.86 -3.75
C GLU A 56 1.50 2.20 -3.77
N HIS A 57 2.82 2.12 -3.90
CA HIS A 57 3.68 3.29 -3.98
C HIS A 57 4.63 3.13 -5.16
N HIS A 58 4.56 4.07 -6.09
CA HIS A 58 5.46 4.11 -7.24
C HIS A 58 6.44 5.27 -7.04
N PRO A 59 7.66 5.01 -6.51
CA PRO A 59 8.65 6.05 -6.33
C PRO A 59 9.13 6.58 -7.69
N PRO A 60 9.68 7.81 -7.76
CA PRO A 60 10.22 8.36 -9.02
C PRO A 60 11.20 7.43 -9.74
N ALA A 61 12.03 6.71 -8.99
CA ALA A 61 13.00 5.74 -9.54
C ALA A 61 12.34 4.54 -10.26
N ALA A 62 11.07 4.26 -9.96
CA ALA A 62 10.29 3.20 -10.61
C ALA A 62 9.36 3.73 -11.73
N THR A 63 9.35 5.04 -11.98
CA THR A 63 8.48 5.70 -12.96
C THR A 63 9.30 6.45 -14.03
N ASP A 64 9.01 7.73 -14.27
CA ASP A 64 9.70 8.59 -15.23
C ASP A 64 10.91 9.34 -14.63
N GLY A 65 11.37 8.92 -13.45
CA GLY A 65 12.44 9.58 -12.69
C GLY A 65 11.99 10.84 -11.93
N ARG A 66 10.70 11.22 -12.00
CA ARG A 66 10.18 12.45 -11.37
C ARG A 66 8.89 12.25 -10.59
N THR A 67 8.03 11.35 -11.06
CA THR A 67 6.67 11.22 -10.55
C THR A 67 6.61 10.21 -9.41
N GLU A 68 6.22 10.66 -8.23
CA GLU A 68 5.83 9.79 -7.11
C GLU A 68 4.31 9.63 -7.15
N THR A 69 3.80 8.39 -7.17
CA THR A 69 2.35 8.13 -7.05
C THR A 69 2.04 7.18 -5.90
N TRP A 70 0.81 7.32 -5.41
CA TRP A 70 0.28 6.57 -4.29
C TRP A 70 -1.14 6.14 -4.62
N GLU A 71 -1.45 4.86 -4.45
CA GLU A 71 -2.75 4.31 -4.77
C GLU A 71 -3.26 3.45 -3.61
N LEU A 72 -4.42 3.81 -3.06
CA LEU A 72 -5.17 2.92 -2.19
C LEU A 72 -5.77 1.80 -3.03
N VAL A 73 -5.49 0.56 -2.66
CA VAL A 73 -6.04 -0.62 -3.32
C VAL A 73 -7.12 -1.24 -2.44
N VAL A 74 -8.33 -1.34 -2.98
CA VAL A 74 -9.46 -1.97 -2.31
C VAL A 74 -9.67 -3.36 -2.90
N PHE A 75 -9.50 -4.38 -2.05
CA PHE A 75 -9.74 -5.79 -2.41
C PHE A 75 -11.13 -6.20 -1.92
N PRO A 76 -12.13 -6.29 -2.80
CA PRO A 76 -13.45 -6.75 -2.39
C PRO A 76 -13.45 -8.26 -2.14
N THR A 77 -14.42 -8.75 -1.35
CA THR A 77 -14.62 -10.20 -1.15
C THR A 77 -14.94 -10.91 -2.46
N THR A 78 -15.57 -10.22 -3.41
CA THR A 78 -15.88 -10.71 -4.75
C THR A 78 -15.61 -9.63 -5.79
N GLY A 79 -15.11 -10.02 -6.96
CA GLY A 79 -14.76 -9.11 -8.04
C GLY A 79 -13.27 -8.79 -8.11
N ARG A 80 -12.92 -7.72 -8.82
CA ARG A 80 -11.53 -7.29 -9.02
C ARG A 80 -11.15 -6.18 -8.04
N PRO A 81 -9.86 -6.04 -7.70
CA PRO A 81 -9.39 -4.88 -6.95
C PRO A 81 -9.70 -3.57 -7.69
N SER A 82 -9.73 -2.48 -6.93
CA SER A 82 -9.87 -1.13 -7.48
C SER A 82 -8.83 -0.21 -6.85
N TRP A 83 -8.36 0.78 -7.63
CA TRP A 83 -7.30 1.71 -7.25
C TRP A 83 -7.88 3.12 -7.13
N LYS A 84 -7.54 3.79 -6.04
CA LYS A 84 -7.87 5.20 -5.81
C LYS A 84 -6.58 5.97 -5.56
N ALA A 85 -6.30 6.97 -6.39
CA ALA A 85 -5.16 7.85 -6.18
C ALA A 85 -5.25 8.55 -4.81
N LEU A 86 -4.11 8.62 -4.13
CA LEU A 86 -3.90 9.37 -2.91
C LEU A 86 -2.83 10.44 -3.16
N ASP A 87 -2.97 11.58 -2.49
CA ASP A 87 -1.83 12.46 -2.30
C ASP A 87 -0.99 11.99 -1.11
N ARG A 88 0.25 12.48 -1.03
CA ARG A 88 1.19 12.13 0.03
C ARG A 88 0.65 12.45 1.43
N GLY A 89 -0.06 13.56 1.60
CA GLY A 89 -0.61 13.96 2.90
C GLY A 89 -1.69 12.99 3.40
N ALA A 90 -2.51 12.47 2.49
CA ALA A 90 -3.46 11.41 2.80
C ALA A 90 -2.74 10.13 3.23
N VAL A 91 -1.68 9.73 2.53
CA VAL A 91 -0.87 8.56 2.95
C VAL A 91 -0.25 8.78 4.33
N GLU A 92 0.36 9.93 4.58
CA GLU A 92 0.95 10.28 5.88
C GLU A 92 -0.08 10.27 7.01
N THR A 93 -1.32 10.68 6.73
CA THR A 93 -2.44 10.58 7.66
C THR A 93 -2.81 9.13 7.95
N LEU A 94 -2.84 8.27 6.92
CA LEU A 94 -3.14 6.85 7.10
C LEU A 94 -2.04 6.12 7.89
N VAL A 95 -0.76 6.46 7.65
CA VAL A 95 0.38 5.81 8.34
C VAL A 95 0.73 6.43 9.69
N GLY A 96 0.05 7.52 10.11
CA GLY A 96 0.31 8.21 11.38
C GLY A 96 1.62 9.03 11.44
N ARG A 97 2.39 9.09 10.34
CA ARG A 97 3.70 9.76 10.32
C ARG A 97 4.11 10.23 8.93
N ARG A 98 5.11 11.12 8.89
CA ARG A 98 5.72 11.59 7.63
C ARG A 98 6.53 10.49 6.91
N LEU A 99 6.52 10.53 5.57
CA LEU A 99 7.19 9.55 4.71
C LEU A 99 8.31 10.10 3.84
#